data_AF-A0A3G8YIL6-F1
#
_entry.id   AF-A0A3G8YIL6-F1
#
_cell.length_a   1.000
_cell.length_b   1.000
_cell.length_c   1.000
_cell.angle_alpha   90.00
_cell.angle_beta   90.00
_cell.angle_gamma   90.00
#
_symmetry.space_group_name_H-M   'P 1'
#
loop_
_entity.id
_entity.type
_entity.pdbx_description
1 polymer ?
#
loop_
_entity_poly.entity_id
_entity_poly.type
_entity_poly.pdbx_seq_one_letter_code
_entity_poly.pdbx_strand_id
1 'polypeptide(L)'
;MPSNRDLVRLLAARFGTYNAARNLWQGAGGDPGELHDQDNSLDRWTDLVGKADDGAIVRVNLTLAALERLPRNETLLADLRAQLPEGLRQQVGMVLQEVTALPGIQAERAEELLAPVLARPEGQAALIVEADKADKAKSGWLESAQTVLTNVGTQATTLGFTLLTRYLTGETQN
;
A
#
# COMPACT_ATOMS: atom_id res chain seq x y z
N MET A 1 8.36 6.23 14.58
CA MET A 1 8.30 6.04 13.12
C MET A 1 9.42 5.11 12.74
N PRO A 2 9.21 4.12 11.85
CA PRO A 2 10.34 3.34 11.34
C PRO A 2 11.31 4.30 10.67
N SER A 3 12.61 4.10 10.90
CA SER A 3 13.61 4.96 10.29
C SER A 3 13.78 4.58 8.82
N ASN A 4 14.14 5.53 7.95
CA ASN A 4 14.55 5.21 6.57
C ASN A 4 15.61 4.11 6.55
N ARG A 5 16.45 4.03 7.59
CA ARG A 5 17.44 2.96 7.77
C ARG A 5 16.82 1.57 7.87
N ASP A 6 15.70 1.42 8.57
CA ASP A 6 15.02 0.13 8.71
C ASP A 6 14.37 -0.30 7.40
N LEU A 7 13.76 0.65 6.68
CA LEU A 7 13.21 0.41 5.36
C LEU A 7 14.32 0.02 4.36
N VAL A 8 15.41 0.77 4.29
CA VAL A 8 16.55 0.48 3.41
C VAL A 8 17.09 -0.92 3.68
N ARG A 9 17.27 -1.30 4.95
CA ARG A 9 17.72 -2.65 5.31
C ARG A 9 16.75 -3.73 4.86
N LEU A 10 15.44 -3.50 5.02
CA LEU A 10 14.42 -4.43 4.53
C LEU A 10 14.50 -4.57 3.01
N LEU A 11 14.52 -3.45 2.28
CA LEU A 11 14.53 -3.46 0.82
C LEU A 11 15.82 -4.09 0.28
N ALA A 12 16.97 -3.82 0.89
CA ALA A 12 18.23 -4.48 0.55
C ALA A 12 18.21 -5.99 0.82
N ALA A 13 17.54 -6.43 1.90
CA ALA A 13 17.43 -7.84 2.24
C ALA A 13 16.43 -8.60 1.33
N ARG A 14 15.34 -7.95 0.93
CA ARG A 14 14.23 -8.59 0.17
C ARG A 14 14.30 -8.37 -1.33
N PHE A 15 14.96 -7.29 -1.76
CA PHE A 15 15.09 -6.86 -3.16
C PHE A 15 16.55 -6.46 -3.45
N GLY A 16 17.51 -7.24 -2.96
CA GLY A 16 18.93 -6.90 -3.04
C GLY A 16 19.59 -7.08 -4.41
N THR A 17 19.02 -7.92 -5.27
CA THR A 17 19.55 -8.10 -6.64
C THR A 17 19.21 -6.89 -7.50
N TYR A 18 20.06 -6.57 -8.48
CA TYR A 18 19.82 -5.45 -9.40
C TYR A 18 18.45 -5.56 -10.08
N ASN A 19 18.11 -6.74 -10.61
CA ASN A 19 16.81 -6.95 -11.26
C ASN A 19 15.63 -6.82 -10.29
N ALA A 20 15.76 -7.29 -9.04
CA ALA A 20 14.68 -7.14 -8.06
C ALA A 20 14.47 -5.67 -7.68
N ALA A 21 15.56 -4.92 -7.47
CA ALA A 21 15.51 -3.49 -7.19
C ALA A 21 14.95 -2.70 -8.38
N ARG A 22 15.42 -2.99 -9.59
CA ARG A 22 14.95 -2.36 -10.83
C ARG A 22 13.46 -2.56 -11.03
N ASN A 23 12.99 -3.80 -10.92
CA ASN A 23 11.58 -4.10 -11.12
C ASN A 23 10.70 -3.42 -10.06
N LEU A 24 11.18 -3.33 -8.81
CA LEU A 24 10.45 -2.66 -7.75
C LEU A 24 10.41 -1.14 -7.95
N TRP A 25 11.55 -0.53 -8.29
CA TRP A 25 11.67 0.90 -8.56
C TRP A 25 10.80 1.34 -9.75
N GLN A 26 10.88 0.58 -10.85
CA GLN A 26 10.06 0.81 -12.03
C GLN A 26 8.57 0.65 -11.72
N GLY A 27 8.20 -0.36 -10.93
CA GLY A 27 6.81 -0.55 -10.47
C GLY A 27 6.28 0.61 -9.62
N ALA A 28 7.16 1.32 -8.92
CA ALA A 28 6.82 2.53 -8.17
C ALA A 28 6.72 3.80 -9.04
N GLY A 29 7.04 3.69 -10.34
CA GLY A 29 7.05 4.81 -11.30
C GLY A 29 8.41 5.46 -11.49
N GLY A 30 9.49 4.90 -10.93
CA GLY A 30 10.84 5.41 -11.07
C GLY A 30 11.52 5.02 -12.39
N ASP A 31 12.55 5.76 -12.77
CA ASP A 31 13.32 5.48 -13.99
C ASP A 31 14.34 4.35 -13.73
N PRO A 32 14.27 3.22 -14.47
CA PRO A 32 15.27 2.15 -14.36
C PRO A 32 16.73 2.60 -14.58
N GLY A 33 16.95 3.72 -15.30
CA GLY A 33 18.27 4.30 -15.54
C GLY A 33 18.95 4.88 -14.30
N GLU A 34 18.21 5.09 -13.21
CA GLU A 34 18.73 5.62 -11.95
C GLU A 34 19.44 4.56 -11.09
N LEU A 35 19.42 3.29 -11.52
CA LEU A 35 20.07 2.18 -10.84
C LEU A 35 21.42 1.87 -11.48
N HIS A 36 22.45 1.75 -10.65
CA HIS A 36 23.76 1.24 -11.06
C HIS A 36 23.96 -0.21 -10.59
N ASP A 37 24.39 -1.08 -11.51
CA ASP A 37 24.56 -2.53 -11.25
C ASP A 37 25.75 -2.82 -10.33
N GLN A 38 26.72 -1.89 -10.26
CA GLN A 38 27.93 -2.05 -9.46
C GLN A 38 27.74 -1.73 -7.96
N ASP A 39 26.65 -1.07 -7.59
CA ASP A 39 26.40 -0.72 -6.20
C ASP A 39 26.01 -1.97 -5.40
N ASN A 40 26.50 -2.06 -4.16
CA ASN A 40 25.96 -3.07 -3.24
C ASN A 40 24.48 -2.73 -2.92
N SER A 41 23.72 -3.73 -2.45
CA SER A 41 22.28 -3.57 -2.27
C SER A 41 21.90 -2.49 -1.26
N LEU A 42 22.72 -2.27 -0.23
CA LEU A 42 22.44 -1.30 0.82
C LEU A 42 22.61 0.13 0.30
N ASP A 43 23.71 0.39 -0.41
CA ASP A 43 24.01 1.70 -0.98
C ASP A 43 22.98 2.06 -2.06
N ARG A 44 22.63 1.09 -2.92
CA ARG A 44 21.60 1.26 -3.94
C ARG A 44 20.26 1.66 -3.34
N TRP A 45 19.80 0.96 -2.30
CA TRP A 45 18.53 1.30 -1.66
C TRP A 45 18.58 2.57 -0.83
N THR A 46 19.74 2.93 -0.28
CA THR A 46 19.95 4.21 0.40
C THR A 46 19.77 5.36 -0.59
N ASP A 47 20.39 5.27 -1.77
CA ASP A 47 20.27 6.25 -2.85
C ASP A 47 18.83 6.35 -3.38
N LEU A 48 18.22 5.21 -3.75
CA LEU A 48 16.84 5.21 -4.28
C LEU A 48 15.80 5.75 -3.29
N VAL A 49 15.94 5.43 -1.99
CA VAL A 49 15.06 5.99 -0.97
C VAL A 49 15.29 7.50 -0.82
N GLY A 50 16.54 7.96 -0.87
CA GLY A 50 16.85 9.39 -0.89
C GLY A 50 16.21 10.11 -2.07
N LYS A 51 16.34 9.57 -3.29
CA LYS A 51 15.70 10.10 -4.51
C LYS A 51 14.17 10.14 -4.38
N ALA A 52 13.56 9.12 -3.77
CA ALA A 52 12.13 9.10 -3.54
C ALA A 52 11.69 10.17 -2.54
N ASP A 53 12.48 10.43 -1.50
CA ASP A 53 12.23 11.52 -0.54
C ASP A 53 12.42 12.91 -1.19
N ASP A 54 13.32 13.02 -2.17
CA ASP A 54 13.54 14.22 -2.99
C ASP A 54 12.48 14.41 -4.11
N GLY A 55 11.54 13.46 -4.25
CA GLY A 55 10.42 13.56 -5.18
C GLY A 55 10.64 12.99 -6.58
N ALA A 56 11.69 12.17 -6.79
CA ALA A 56 11.87 11.42 -8.03
C ALA A 56 10.68 10.50 -8.35
N ILE A 57 10.01 10.02 -7.30
CA ILE A 57 8.74 9.29 -7.35
C ILE A 57 7.81 9.75 -6.22
N VAL A 58 6.53 9.43 -6.32
CA VAL A 58 5.62 9.54 -5.17
C VAL A 58 6.00 8.45 -4.16
N ARG A 59 6.51 8.84 -2.99
CA ARG A 59 7.09 7.92 -1.99
C ARG A 59 6.18 6.75 -1.61
N VAL A 60 4.88 7.00 -1.54
CA VAL A 60 3.86 6.00 -1.20
C VAL A 60 3.83 4.86 -2.21
N ASN A 61 4.14 5.11 -3.49
CA ASN A 61 4.14 4.09 -4.54
C ASN A 61 5.24 3.05 -4.31
N LEU A 62 6.41 3.46 -3.80
CA LEU A 62 7.48 2.51 -3.48
C LEU A 62 7.06 1.57 -2.35
N THR A 63 6.42 2.11 -1.31
CA THR A 63 5.94 1.32 -0.18
C THR A 63 4.80 0.40 -0.61
N LEU A 64 3.86 0.87 -1.45
CA LEU A 64 2.78 0.04 -2.02
C LEU A 64 3.35 -1.09 -2.89
N ALA A 65 4.26 -0.80 -3.81
CA ALA A 65 4.89 -1.79 -4.67
C ALA A 65 5.65 -2.86 -3.84
N ALA A 66 6.29 -2.46 -2.74
CA ALA A 66 6.95 -3.40 -1.83
C ALA A 66 5.94 -4.26 -1.07
N LEU A 67 4.83 -3.67 -0.63
CA LEU A 67 3.73 -4.39 0.04
C LEU A 67 3.06 -5.39 -0.89
N GLU A 68 3.09 -5.22 -2.22
CA GLU A 68 2.48 -6.21 -3.13
C GLU A 68 3.12 -7.58 -3.01
N ARG A 69 4.43 -7.57 -2.76
CA ARG A 69 5.25 -8.76 -2.57
C ARG A 69 5.36 -9.17 -1.10
N LEU A 70 5.10 -8.24 -0.18
CA LEU A 70 5.24 -8.42 1.26
C LEU A 70 4.04 -7.84 2.04
N PRO A 71 2.80 -8.34 1.82
CA PRO A 71 1.55 -7.65 2.19
C PRO A 71 1.32 -7.44 3.68
N ARG A 72 2.10 -8.09 4.55
CA ARG A 72 1.99 -8.00 6.02
C ARG A 72 3.28 -7.58 6.70
N ASN A 73 4.23 -7.03 5.95
CA ASN A 73 5.49 -6.61 6.55
C ASN A 73 5.29 -5.37 7.42
N GLU A 74 5.56 -5.50 8.72
CA GLU A 74 5.31 -4.44 9.70
C GLU A 74 6.13 -3.18 9.45
N THR A 75 7.37 -3.30 8.94
CA THR A 75 8.21 -2.15 8.59
C THR A 75 7.58 -1.36 7.44
N LEU A 76 7.08 -2.04 6.40
CA LEU A 76 6.39 -1.39 5.29
C LEU A 76 5.07 -0.76 5.71
N LEU A 77 4.27 -1.45 6.53
CA LEU A 77 3.00 -0.91 7.04
C LEU A 77 3.22 0.30 7.96
N ALA A 78 4.29 0.29 8.75
CA ALA A 78 4.65 1.42 9.61
C ALA A 78 5.19 2.60 8.80
N ASP A 79 5.94 2.35 7.72
CA ASP A 79 6.41 3.35 6.77
C ASP A 79 5.22 3.99 6.02
N LEU A 80 4.31 3.16 5.51
CA LEU A 80 3.08 3.59 4.86
C LEU A 80 2.25 4.52 5.77
N ARG A 81 2.10 4.16 7.05
CA ARG A 81 1.41 5.00 8.05
C ARG A 81 2.06 6.35 8.27
N ALA A 82 3.38 6.42 8.24
CA ALA A 82 4.12 7.66 8.49
C ALA A 82 3.99 8.64 7.32
N GLN A 83 3.80 8.12 6.11
CA GLN A 83 3.64 8.94 4.89
C GLN A 83 2.22 9.50 4.72
N LEU A 84 1.23 8.96 5.43
CA LEU A 84 -0.17 9.32 5.24
C LEU A 84 -0.61 10.49 6.14
N PRO A 85 -1.25 11.53 5.57
CA PRO A 85 -1.90 12.56 6.36
C PRO A 85 -2.98 11.98 7.28
N GLU A 86 -3.04 12.46 8.52
CA GLU A 86 -4.03 11.96 9.48
C GLU A 86 -5.48 12.20 9.03
N GLY A 87 -5.78 13.37 8.46
CA GLY A 87 -7.11 13.67 7.93
C GLY A 87 -7.55 12.70 6.82
N LEU A 88 -6.62 12.24 5.99
CA LEU A 88 -6.92 11.27 4.93
C LEU A 88 -7.31 9.91 5.52
N ARG A 89 -6.61 9.43 6.56
CA ARG A 89 -6.96 8.18 7.25
C ARG A 89 -8.34 8.26 7.89
N GLN A 90 -8.67 9.39 8.53
CA GLN A 90 -9.99 9.61 9.11
C GLN A 90 -11.09 9.62 8.05
N GLN A 91 -10.86 10.30 6.91
CA GLN A 91 -11.80 10.32 5.80
C GLN A 91 -12.06 8.91 5.26
N VAL A 92 -11.02 8.11 5.06
CA VAL A 92 -11.16 6.72 4.63
C VAL A 92 -11.92 5.88 5.66
N GLY A 93 -11.65 6.06 6.96
CA GLY A 93 -12.40 5.41 8.02
C GLY A 93 -13.90 5.72 7.98
N MET A 94 -14.27 6.99 7.75
CA MET A 94 -15.68 7.40 7.62
C MET A 94 -16.35 6.80 6.38
N VAL A 95 -15.66 6.85 5.22
CA VAL A 95 -16.17 6.25 3.97
C VAL A 95 -16.42 4.76 4.17
N LEU A 96 -15.49 4.04 4.80
CA LEU A 96 -15.66 2.62 5.08
C LEU A 96 -16.82 2.35 6.05
N GLN A 97 -17.03 3.18 7.07
CA GLN A 97 -18.19 3.05 7.95
C GLN A 97 -19.51 3.19 7.17
N GLU A 98 -19.62 4.22 6.33
CA GLU A 98 -20.80 4.45 5.50
C GLU A 98 -21.05 3.25 4.57
N VAL A 99 -20.00 2.79 3.89
CA VAL A 99 -20.02 1.63 3.01
C VAL A 99 -20.46 0.36 3.74
N THR A 100 -19.98 0.10 4.96
CA THR A 100 -20.38 -1.07 5.76
C THR A 100 -21.80 -0.99 6.29
N ALA A 101 -22.36 0.22 6.44
CA ALA A 101 -23.73 0.42 6.86
C ALA A 101 -24.74 0.26 5.71
N LEU A 102 -24.27 0.16 4.46
CA LEU A 102 -25.14 -0.08 3.32
C LEU A 102 -25.76 -1.49 3.39
N PRO A 103 -27.08 -1.62 3.21
CA PRO A 103 -27.71 -2.93 3.13
C PRO A 103 -27.21 -3.67 1.88
N GLY A 104 -27.01 -4.98 2.02
CA GLY A 104 -26.51 -5.85 0.95
C GLY A 104 -27.31 -5.63 -0.34
N ILE A 105 -26.61 -5.35 -1.44
CA ILE A 105 -27.10 -4.96 -2.79
C ILE A 105 -27.04 -3.44 -3.10
N GLN A 106 -26.25 -2.63 -2.39
CA GLN A 106 -25.88 -1.28 -2.86
C GLN A 106 -24.41 -1.17 -3.32
N ALA A 107 -23.99 -2.10 -4.20
CA ALA A 107 -22.64 -2.10 -4.75
C ALA A 107 -22.31 -0.77 -5.45
N GLU A 108 -23.20 -0.28 -6.33
CA GLU A 108 -23.04 0.98 -7.07
C GLU A 108 -22.74 2.17 -6.15
N ARG A 109 -23.49 2.31 -5.05
CA ARG A 109 -23.27 3.38 -4.07
C ARG A 109 -21.96 3.22 -3.30
N ALA A 110 -21.57 1.99 -2.99
CA ALA A 110 -20.27 1.72 -2.39
C ALA A 110 -19.12 2.04 -3.36
N GLU A 111 -19.27 1.78 -4.66
CA GLU A 111 -18.28 2.17 -5.67
C GLU A 111 -18.15 3.69 -5.73
N GLU A 112 -19.27 4.42 -5.78
CA GLU A 112 -19.28 5.89 -5.81
C GLU A 112 -18.56 6.50 -4.59
N LEU A 113 -18.78 5.93 -3.40
CA LEU A 113 -18.16 6.40 -2.16
C LEU A 113 -16.66 6.09 -2.11
N LEU A 114 -16.24 4.93 -2.63
CA LEU A 114 -14.84 4.49 -2.61
C LEU A 114 -14.02 5.03 -3.79
N ALA A 115 -14.64 5.33 -4.93
CA ALA A 115 -14.01 5.86 -6.13
C ALA A 115 -13.08 7.07 -5.85
N PRO A 116 -13.48 8.11 -5.10
CA PRO A 116 -12.60 9.25 -4.82
C PRO A 116 -11.38 8.88 -3.97
N VAL A 117 -11.50 7.87 -3.11
CA VAL A 117 -10.39 7.36 -2.28
C VAL A 117 -9.43 6.53 -3.15
N LEU A 118 -9.98 5.67 -4.00
CA LEU A 118 -9.21 4.75 -4.82
C LEU A 118 -8.51 5.43 -6.00
N ALA A 119 -9.00 6.60 -6.42
CA ALA A 119 -8.41 7.39 -7.49
C ALA A 119 -6.97 7.83 -7.22
N ARG A 120 -6.47 7.73 -5.97
CA ARG A 120 -5.12 8.18 -5.58
C ARG A 120 -4.37 7.11 -4.79
N PRO A 121 -3.04 6.98 -4.99
CA PRO A 121 -2.22 6.05 -4.22
C PRO A 121 -2.32 6.24 -2.70
N GLU A 122 -2.41 7.47 -2.22
CA GLU A 122 -2.51 7.79 -0.79
C GLU A 122 -3.85 7.31 -0.19
N GLY A 123 -4.94 7.37 -0.96
CA GLY A 123 -6.23 6.86 -0.51
C GLY A 123 -6.27 5.33 -0.49
N GLN A 124 -5.65 4.68 -1.48
CA GLN A 124 -5.42 3.22 -1.46
C GLN A 124 -4.56 2.79 -0.26
N ALA A 125 -3.50 3.55 0.02
CA ALA A 125 -2.63 3.32 1.16
C ALA A 125 -3.36 3.51 2.50
N ALA A 126 -4.20 4.53 2.61
CA ALA A 126 -5.02 4.75 3.81
C ALA A 126 -6.01 3.61 4.05
N LEU A 127 -6.60 3.02 2.99
CA LEU A 127 -7.45 1.83 3.12
C LEU A 127 -6.68 0.65 3.73
N ILE A 128 -5.46 0.39 3.26
CA ILE A 128 -4.60 -0.69 3.81
C ILE A 128 -4.30 -0.43 5.30
N VAL A 129 -4.03 0.82 5.68
CA VAL A 129 -3.71 1.18 7.07
C VAL A 129 -4.89 0.99 8.01
N GLU A 130 -6.09 1.38 7.58
CA GLU A 130 -7.32 1.20 8.38
C GLU A 130 -7.71 -0.28 8.47
N ALA A 131 -7.50 -1.05 7.39
CA ALA A 131 -7.60 -2.51 7.43
C ALA A 131 -6.66 -3.13 8.48
N ASP A 132 -5.39 -2.71 8.55
CA ASP A 132 -4.44 -3.27 9.54
C ASP A 132 -4.78 -2.92 10.98
N LYS A 133 -5.41 -1.77 11.22
CA LYS A 133 -5.92 -1.44 12.56
C LYS A 133 -7.07 -2.36 12.96
N ALA A 134 -8.00 -2.61 12.05
CA ALA A 134 -9.17 -3.44 12.36
C ALA A 134 -8.82 -4.94 12.50
N ASP A 135 -7.79 -5.43 11.79
CA ASP A 135 -7.26 -6.80 11.95
C ASP A 135 -6.69 -6.99 13.35
N LYS A 136 -5.83 -6.06 13.77
CA LYS A 136 -5.28 -6.03 15.13
C LYS A 136 -6.36 -5.85 16.20
N ALA A 137 -7.47 -5.19 15.88
CA ALA A 137 -8.61 -5.01 16.76
C ALA A 137 -9.60 -6.19 16.77
N LYS A 138 -9.38 -7.27 16.00
CA LYS A 138 -10.30 -8.41 15.84
C LYS A 138 -11.75 -7.98 15.56
N SER A 139 -11.96 -6.98 14.73
CA SER A 139 -13.30 -6.41 14.48
C SER A 139 -13.95 -6.96 13.21
N GLY A 140 -15.23 -7.36 13.29
CA GLY A 140 -16.09 -7.78 12.16
C GLY A 140 -16.34 -6.71 11.09
N TRP A 141 -15.75 -5.53 11.28
CA TRP A 141 -15.65 -4.48 10.28
C TRP A 141 -14.85 -4.93 9.04
N LEU A 142 -13.85 -5.80 9.19
CA LEU A 142 -13.05 -6.32 8.07
C LEU A 142 -13.86 -7.22 7.14
N GLU A 143 -14.63 -8.16 7.68
CA GLU A 143 -15.48 -9.05 6.87
C GLU A 143 -16.55 -8.25 6.12
N SER A 144 -17.10 -7.21 6.76
CA SER A 144 -18.08 -6.31 6.14
C SER A 144 -17.44 -5.46 5.04
N ALA A 145 -16.27 -4.85 5.30
CA ALA A 145 -15.53 -4.08 4.32
C ALA A 145 -15.08 -4.95 3.15
N GLN A 146 -14.58 -6.16 3.42
CA GLN A 146 -14.18 -7.13 2.39
C GLN A 146 -15.37 -7.55 1.52
N THR A 147 -16.52 -7.83 2.13
CA THR A 147 -17.74 -8.19 1.39
C THR A 147 -18.17 -7.05 0.48
N VAL A 148 -18.16 -5.81 0.96
CA VAL A 148 -18.55 -4.66 0.14
C VAL A 148 -17.51 -4.36 -0.95
N LEU A 149 -16.22 -4.40 -0.62
CA LEU A 149 -15.12 -4.22 -1.57
C LEU A 149 -15.14 -5.28 -2.68
N THR A 150 -15.44 -6.54 -2.33
CA THR A 150 -15.58 -7.64 -3.30
C THR A 150 -16.78 -7.43 -4.22
N ASN A 151 -17.87 -6.83 -3.70
CA ASN A 151 -19.07 -6.52 -4.48
C ASN A 151 -18.92 -5.27 -5.36
N VAL A 152 -18.00 -4.36 -5.02
CA VAL A 152 -17.63 -3.12 -5.75
C VAL A 152 -16.65 -3.41 -6.94
N GLY A 153 -16.59 -4.67 -7.38
CA GLY A 153 -15.59 -5.14 -8.31
C GLY A 153 -15.72 -4.53 -9.71
N THR A 154 -14.81 -3.61 -10.08
CA THR A 154 -13.92 -3.71 -11.26
C THR A 154 -13.08 -2.45 -11.55
N GLN A 155 -13.37 -1.29 -10.93
CA GLN A 155 -12.65 -0.03 -11.25
C GLN A 155 -11.80 0.55 -10.12
N ALA A 156 -11.83 -0.07 -8.94
CA ALA A 156 -10.85 0.18 -7.90
C ALA A 156 -9.46 -0.24 -8.43
N THR A 157 -8.62 0.74 -8.79
CA THR A 157 -7.23 0.58 -9.23
C THR A 157 -6.61 -0.72 -8.74
N THR A 158 -6.27 -1.60 -9.69
CA THR A 158 -5.94 -3.02 -9.47
C THR A 158 -4.93 -3.25 -8.35
N LEU A 159 -3.95 -2.34 -8.16
CA LEU A 159 -2.97 -2.41 -7.07
C LEU A 159 -3.59 -2.26 -5.68
N GLY A 160 -4.27 -1.15 -5.39
CA GLY A 160 -4.84 -0.88 -4.06
C GLY A 160 -5.87 -1.93 -3.61
N PHE A 161 -6.69 -2.41 -4.55
CA PHE A 161 -7.65 -3.48 -4.28
C PHE A 161 -6.98 -4.83 -4.07
N THR A 162 -5.97 -5.18 -4.88
CA THR A 162 -5.22 -6.44 -4.73
C THR A 162 -4.47 -6.47 -3.40
N LEU A 163 -3.82 -5.36 -3.04
CA LEU A 163 -3.14 -5.20 -1.76
C LEU A 163 -4.09 -5.33 -0.58
N LEU A 164 -5.21 -4.62 -0.63
CA LEU A 164 -6.23 -4.66 0.42
C LEU A 164 -6.83 -6.06 0.54
N THR A 165 -7.22 -6.69 -0.57
CA THR A 165 -7.75 -8.05 -0.57
C THR A 165 -6.74 -9.03 0.01
N ARG A 166 -5.46 -9.02 -0.44
CA ARG A 166 -4.41 -9.88 0.12
C ARG A 166 -4.14 -9.62 1.60
N TYR A 167 -4.20 -8.36 2.01
CA TYR A 167 -4.07 -7.96 3.40
C TYR A 167 -5.18 -8.59 4.25
N LEU A 168 -6.44 -8.47 3.80
CA LEU A 168 -7.65 -8.96 4.45
C LEU A 168 -7.75 -10.49 4.46
N THR A 169 -7.45 -11.15 3.34
CA THR A 169 -7.51 -12.62 3.21
C THR A 169 -6.31 -13.33 3.81
N GLY A 170 -5.21 -12.60 4.05
CA GLY A 170 -3.96 -13.19 4.49
C GLY A 170 -3.29 -14.09 3.47
N GLU A 171 -3.66 -13.97 2.21
CA GLU A 171 -3.02 -14.67 1.11
C GLU A 171 -1.64 -14.07 0.85
N THR A 172 -0.63 -14.63 1.53
CA THR A 172 0.76 -14.52 1.10
C THR A 172 0.96 -15.49 -0.07
N GLN A 173 1.23 -14.98 -1.27
CA GLN A 173 1.69 -15.83 -2.36
C GLN A 173 3.01 -16.49 -1.94
N ASN A 174 3.03 -17.82 -1.98
CA ASN A 174 4.21 -18.68 -1.79
C ASN A 174 5.35 -18.32 -2.75
#